data_AF-A0A7R9DWI1-F1
#
_entry.id   AF-A0A7R9DWI1-F1
#
_cell.length_a   1.000
_cell.length_b   1.000
_cell.length_c   1.000
_cell.angle_alpha   90.00
_cell.angle_beta   90.00
_cell.angle_gamma   90.00
#
_symmetry.space_group_name_H-M   'P 1'
#
loop_
_entity.id
_entity.type
_entity.pdbx_description
1 polymer ?
#
loop_
_entity_poly.entity_id
_entity_poly.type
_entity_poly.pdbx_seq_one_letter_code
_entity_poly.pdbx_strand_id
1 'polypeptide(L)'
;MNSLQSSGLRRKRRQTFDTNRDIVNFATDSFNDVFSNGLQSVDVSPFIPQGSVSADCDSLEDRAPCGSHGQFRTITGHCNNLRNPKIGQSLATFARLLPPAYENGESRHPLGQVG
;
A
#
# COMPACT_ATOMS: atom_id res chain seq x y z
N MET A 1 -14.72 25.63 34.76
CA MET A 1 -13.89 26.52 33.92
C MET A 1 -12.51 25.91 33.86
N ASN A 2 -12.04 25.49 32.67
CA ASN A 2 -10.62 25.51 32.27
C ASN A 2 -10.47 25.05 30.81
N SER A 3 -10.51 26.07 29.94
CA SER A 3 -9.81 26.28 28.67
C SER A 3 -9.29 25.07 27.87
N LEU A 4 -10.03 24.68 26.84
CA LEU A 4 -9.48 23.96 25.68
C LEU A 4 -8.74 24.98 24.80
N GLN A 5 -7.43 25.07 24.93
CA GLN A 5 -6.60 25.81 23.97
C GLN A 5 -6.59 25.05 22.64
N SER A 6 -7.43 25.49 21.72
CA SER A 6 -7.39 25.13 20.30
C SER A 6 -6.10 25.67 19.69
N SER A 7 -5.01 24.92 19.82
CA SER A 7 -3.82 25.12 18.99
C SER A 7 -4.09 24.42 17.66
N GLY A 8 -4.28 25.23 16.62
CA GLY A 8 -4.54 24.78 15.25
C GLY A 8 -3.42 23.88 14.74
N LEU A 9 -3.59 22.57 14.93
CA LEU A 9 -2.76 21.54 14.33
C LEU A 9 -2.98 21.62 12.82
N ARG A 10 -2.07 22.29 12.12
CA ARG A 10 -1.98 22.24 10.65
C ARG A 10 -1.76 20.79 10.27
N ARG A 11 -2.85 20.08 9.97
CA ARG A 11 -2.82 18.74 9.40
C ARG A 11 -1.97 18.83 8.14
N LYS A 12 -0.77 18.25 8.16
CA LYS A 12 0.11 18.20 7.00
C LYS A 12 -0.63 17.36 5.95
N ARG A 13 -1.21 18.06 4.97
CA ARG A 13 -1.97 17.47 3.87
C ARG A 13 -1.05 16.46 3.18
N ARG A 14 -1.49 15.20 3.08
CA ARG A 14 -0.84 14.21 2.22
C ARG A 14 -0.79 14.82 0.82
N GLN A 15 0.38 14.87 0.20
CA GLN A 15 0.49 15.35 -1.18
C GLN A 15 -0.42 14.46 -2.04
N THR A 16 -1.52 15.04 -2.53
CA THR A 16 -2.24 14.48 -3.65
C THR A 16 -1.35 14.73 -4.85
N PHE A 17 -1.05 13.68 -5.63
CA PHE A 17 -0.50 13.88 -6.97
C PHE A 17 -1.55 14.70 -7.73
N ASP A 18 -1.28 15.99 -7.94
CA ASP A 18 -2.00 16.76 -8.94
C ASP A 18 -1.66 16.12 -10.29
N THR A 19 -2.64 15.46 -10.90
CA THR A 19 -2.59 14.88 -12.25
C THR A 19 -2.54 15.94 -13.35
N ASN A 20 -1.95 17.10 -13.05
CA ASN A 20 -1.85 18.25 -13.95
C ASN A 20 -0.51 18.98 -13.77
N ARG A 21 0.54 18.25 -13.39
CA ARG A 21 1.93 18.68 -13.56
C ARG A 21 2.73 17.48 -14.00
N ASP A 22 2.88 17.35 -15.31
CA ASP A 22 3.73 16.38 -15.97
C ASP A 22 5.18 16.55 -15.49
N ILE A 23 5.59 15.72 -14.54
CA ILE A 23 6.98 15.66 -14.06
C ILE A 23 7.84 14.75 -14.96
N VAL A 24 7.26 14.19 -16.04
CA VAL A 24 8.00 13.44 -17.06
C VAL A 24 7.39 13.69 -18.44
N ASN A 25 7.87 14.75 -19.09
CA ASN A 25 7.52 15.09 -20.47
C ASN A 25 8.29 14.17 -21.43
N PHE A 26 7.85 12.92 -21.58
CA PHE A 26 8.27 12.05 -22.69
C PHE A 26 7.22 12.15 -23.79
N ALA A 27 7.62 12.59 -25.00
CA ALA A 27 6.73 12.76 -26.14
C ALA A 27 5.92 11.47 -26.42
N THR A 28 4.60 11.52 -26.22
CA THR A 28 3.75 10.37 -25.96
C THR A 28 3.29 9.58 -27.18
N ASP A 29 3.52 10.00 -28.42
CA ASP A 29 2.71 9.45 -29.52
C ASP A 29 3.46 8.50 -30.48
N SER A 30 4.79 8.39 -30.39
CA SER A 30 5.58 7.46 -31.24
C SER A 30 6.58 6.59 -30.48
N PHE A 31 6.87 6.90 -29.22
CA PHE A 31 7.74 6.07 -28.38
C PHE A 31 6.98 5.05 -27.54
N ASN A 32 5.64 5.16 -27.44
CA ASN A 32 4.83 4.19 -26.70
C ASN A 32 4.98 2.78 -27.29
N ASP A 33 5.00 2.61 -28.61
CA ASP A 33 5.16 1.27 -29.21
C ASP A 33 6.58 0.70 -29.01
N VAL A 34 7.61 1.55 -29.12
CA VAL A 34 9.01 1.12 -28.95
C VAL A 34 9.33 0.84 -27.49
N PHE A 35 8.78 1.61 -26.56
CA PHE A 35 8.94 1.41 -25.13
C PHE A 35 8.14 0.17 -24.67
N SER A 36 6.88 0.04 -25.09
CA SER A 36 6.02 -1.10 -24.73
C SER A 36 6.55 -2.43 -25.27
N ASN A 37 7.08 -2.44 -26.50
CA ASN A 37 7.60 -3.66 -27.13
C ASN A 37 9.08 -3.91 -26.78
N GLY A 38 9.88 -2.85 -26.57
CA GLY A 38 11.30 -2.96 -26.23
C GLY A 38 11.52 -3.40 -24.79
N LEU A 39 10.73 -2.89 -23.84
CA LEU A 39 10.86 -3.26 -22.42
C LEU A 39 10.45 -4.70 -22.12
N GLN A 40 9.70 -5.36 -23.01
CA GLN A 40 9.37 -6.79 -22.85
C GLN A 40 10.61 -7.70 -22.95
N SER A 41 11.68 -7.22 -23.59
CA SER A 41 12.91 -7.98 -23.80
C SER A 41 13.99 -7.75 -22.74
N VAL A 42 13.75 -6.85 -21.78
CA VAL A 42 14.72 -6.52 -20.74
C VAL A 42 14.53 -7.48 -19.57
N ASP A 43 15.50 -8.39 -19.40
CA ASP A 43 15.53 -9.29 -18.25
C ASP A 43 15.97 -8.54 -16.99
N VAL A 44 15.03 -8.34 -16.07
CA VAL A 44 15.29 -7.72 -14.76
C VAL A 44 15.52 -8.74 -13.65
N SER A 45 15.45 -10.05 -13.96
CA SER A 45 15.67 -11.13 -13.00
C SER A 45 16.99 -11.04 -12.22
N PRO A 46 18.13 -10.59 -12.80
CA PRO A 46 19.39 -10.43 -12.07
C PRO A 46 19.33 -9.35 -10.97
N PHE A 47 18.39 -8.41 -11.09
CA PHE A 47 18.24 -7.28 -10.15
C PHE A 47 17.14 -7.50 -9.12
N ILE A 48 16.32 -8.54 -9.30
CA ILE A 48 15.35 -8.95 -8.28
C ILE A 48 16.12 -9.81 -7.29
N PRO A 49 16.36 -9.32 -6.05
CA PRO A 49 17.02 -10.15 -5.06
C PRO A 49 16.19 -11.43 -4.87
N GLN A 50 16.82 -12.60 -5.03
CA GLN A 50 16.26 -13.91 -4.69
C GLN A 50 16.09 -14.07 -3.16
N GLY A 51 15.82 -12.96 -2.46
CA GLY A 51 15.40 -12.99 -1.07
C GLY A 51 14.04 -13.66 -1.05
N SER A 52 13.96 -14.76 -0.32
CA SER A 52 12.74 -15.49 0.00
C SER A 52 11.58 -14.53 0.22
N VAL A 53 10.77 -14.31 -0.81
CA VAL A 53 9.38 -13.91 -0.61
C VAL A 53 8.75 -15.11 0.04
N SER A 54 8.86 -15.20 1.36
CA SER A 54 8.07 -16.14 2.12
C SER A 54 6.64 -15.89 1.68
N ALA A 55 5.97 -16.94 1.18
CA ALA A 55 4.54 -16.88 0.88
C ALA A 55 3.74 -16.41 2.13
N ASP A 56 4.36 -16.55 3.29
CA ASP A 56 3.96 -15.86 4.50
C ASP A 56 4.28 -14.36 4.41
N CYS A 57 3.21 -13.59 4.32
CA CYS A 57 3.17 -12.15 4.62
C CYS A 57 3.41 -11.87 6.12
N ASP A 58 4.08 -12.77 6.85
CA ASP A 58 4.36 -12.70 8.29
C ASP A 58 5.86 -12.42 8.45
N SER A 59 6.21 -11.14 8.63
CA SER A 59 7.58 -10.75 8.92
C SER A 59 7.97 -11.23 10.33
N LEU A 60 9.25 -11.57 10.53
CA LEU A 60 9.77 -11.85 11.87
C LEU A 60 9.57 -10.66 12.83
N GLU A 61 9.54 -9.44 12.29
CA GLU A 61 9.26 -8.21 13.04
C GLU A 61 7.80 -8.14 13.51
N ASP A 62 6.86 -8.77 12.79
CA ASP A 62 5.43 -8.83 13.14
C ASP A 62 5.13 -9.89 14.22
N ARG A 63 6.12 -10.72 14.57
CA ARG A 63 6.02 -11.77 15.60
C ARG A 63 6.53 -11.29 16.97
N ALA A 64 7.17 -10.13 17.01
CA ALA A 64 7.66 -9.55 18.25
C ALA A 64 6.50 -9.02 19.11
N PRO A 65 6.56 -9.17 20.45
CA PRO A 65 5.60 -8.51 21.33
C PRO A 65 5.63 -7.00 21.15
N CYS A 66 4.46 -6.34 21.16
CA CYS A 66 4.39 -4.89 21.17
C CYS A 66 5.00 -4.34 22.45
N GLY A 67 6.22 -3.80 22.37
CA GLY A 67 6.88 -3.14 23.48
C GLY A 67 6.19 -1.82 23.82
N SER A 68 5.98 -1.55 25.12
CA SER A 68 5.36 -0.33 25.64
C SER A 68 6.19 0.96 25.47
N HIS A 69 7.35 0.90 24.80
CA HIS A 69 8.35 1.97 24.82
C HIS A 69 8.68 2.57 23.43
N GLY A 70 8.00 2.15 22.38
CA GLY A 70 8.12 2.79 21.07
C GLY A 70 7.47 4.18 21.08
N GLN A 71 8.29 5.23 21.20
CA GLN A 71 7.80 6.61 21.05
C GLN A 71 7.37 6.93 19.61
N PHE A 72 7.83 6.12 18.66
CA PHE A 72 7.59 6.30 17.23
C PHE A 72 6.86 5.10 16.63
N ARG A 73 6.23 5.35 15.48
CA ARG A 73 5.54 4.32 14.71
C ARG A 73 6.55 3.42 14.02
N THR A 74 6.22 2.14 13.92
CA THR A 74 6.94 1.18 13.06
C THR A 74 6.73 1.55 11.58
N ILE A 75 7.68 1.18 10.72
CA ILE A 75 7.57 1.42 9.27
C ILE A 75 6.42 0.61 8.66
N THR A 76 6.22 -0.61 9.15
CA THR A 76 5.13 -1.49 8.70
C THR A 76 3.77 -1.08 9.24
N GLY A 77 3.70 -0.25 10.28
CA GLY A 77 2.44 0.05 10.99
C GLY A 77 2.04 -1.00 12.04
N HIS A 78 2.85 -2.05 12.22
CA HIS A 78 2.72 -3.03 13.28
C HIS A 78 2.67 -2.36 14.68
N CYS A 79 1.89 -2.92 15.60
CA CYS A 79 1.69 -2.41 16.97
C CYS A 79 1.02 -1.04 17.08
N ASN A 80 0.45 -0.48 16.01
CA ASN A 80 -0.38 0.72 16.17
C ASN A 80 -1.63 0.45 17.03
N ASN A 81 -2.18 -0.76 16.94
CA ASN A 81 -3.25 -1.24 17.79
C ASN A 81 -2.69 -2.29 18.78
N LEU A 82 -2.54 -1.91 20.04
CA LEU A 82 -1.95 -2.78 21.08
C LEU A 82 -2.77 -4.05 21.35
N ARG A 83 -4.09 -4.01 21.12
CA ARG A 83 -4.98 -5.15 21.31
C ARG A 83 -4.92 -6.11 20.13
N ASN A 84 -4.77 -5.59 18.92
CA ASN A 84 -4.58 -6.39 17.71
C ASN A 84 -3.48 -5.80 16.81
N PRO A 85 -2.20 -6.16 17.05
CA PRO A 85 -1.03 -5.52 16.46
C PRO A 85 -1.00 -5.47 14.94
N LYS A 86 -1.70 -6.40 14.27
CA LYS A 86 -1.73 -6.54 12.82
C LYS A 86 -2.77 -5.64 12.12
N ILE A 87 -3.66 -4.94 12.86
CA ILE A 87 -4.65 -4.06 12.23
C ILE A 87 -3.98 -2.83 11.66
N GLY A 88 -4.13 -2.64 10.35
CA GLY A 88 -3.65 -1.44 9.66
C GLY A 88 -2.17 -1.47 9.31
N GLN A 89 -1.50 -2.62 9.47
CA GLN A 89 -0.14 -2.79 8.98
C GLN A 89 -0.11 -2.92 7.45
N SER A 90 1.02 -2.58 6.84
CA SER A 90 1.30 -2.77 5.42
C SER A 90 1.34 -4.24 5.04
N LEU A 91 1.21 -4.55 3.74
CA LEU A 91 1.22 -5.93 3.21
C LEU A 91 0.13 -6.84 3.82
N ALA A 92 -0.92 -6.25 4.39
CA ALA A 92 -2.11 -6.95 4.85
C ALA A 92 -3.25 -6.80 3.83
N THR A 93 -4.19 -7.75 3.85
CA THR A 93 -5.40 -7.68 3.02
C THR A 93 -6.33 -6.56 3.48
N PHE A 94 -7.05 -5.94 2.54
CA PHE A 94 -8.07 -4.96 2.89
C PHE A 94 -9.23 -5.61 3.63
N ALA A 95 -9.75 -4.92 4.65
CA ALA A 95 -10.99 -5.32 5.31
C ALA A 95 -12.16 -5.25 4.33
N ARG A 96 -13.02 -6.27 4.35
CA ARG A 96 -14.24 -6.33 3.54
C ARG A 96 -15.44 -5.99 4.41
N LEU A 97 -16.18 -4.95 4.04
CA LEU A 97 -17.45 -4.61 4.71
C LEU A 97 -18.60 -5.52 4.26
N LEU A 98 -18.51 -6.08 3.06
CA LEU A 98 -19.46 -7.02 2.46
C LEU A 98 -18.69 -8.22 1.87
N PRO A 99 -19.33 -9.40 1.74
CA PRO A 99 -18.74 -10.53 1.05
C PRO A 99 -18.29 -10.17 -0.38
N PRO A 100 -17.21 -10.77 -0.89
CA PRO A 100 -16.82 -10.58 -2.28
C PRO A 100 -17.87 -11.14 -3.25
N ALA A 101 -18.05 -10.48 -4.39
CA ALA A 101 -18.86 -10.98 -5.50
C ALA A 101 -17.98 -11.09 -6.75
N TYR A 102 -17.41 -12.27 -6.97
CA TYR A 102 -16.66 -12.61 -8.17
C TYR A 102 -17.53 -13.45 -9.09
N GLU A 103 -17.27 -13.40 -10.40
CA GLU A 103 -18.05 -14.16 -11.38
C GLU A 103 -18.05 -15.67 -11.11
N ASN A 104 -16.92 -16.22 -10.65
CA ASN A 104 -16.75 -17.62 -10.27
C ASN A 104 -16.78 -17.85 -8.75
N GLY A 105 -17.16 -16.83 -7.96
CA GLY A 105 -17.18 -16.90 -6.50
C GLY A 105 -15.80 -16.81 -5.79
N GLU A 106 -14.68 -16.85 -6.52
CA GLU A 106 -13.36 -16.95 -5.90
C GLU A 106 -12.42 -15.78 -6.24
N SER A 107 -12.04 -15.65 -7.51
CA SER A 107 -10.88 -14.84 -7.92
C SER A 107 -10.98 -14.23 -9.32
N ARG A 108 -12.00 -14.61 -10.11
CA ARG A 108 -12.26 -13.96 -11.40
C ARG A 108 -12.74 -12.52 -11.19
N HIS A 109 -12.79 -11.72 -12.24
CA HIS A 109 -13.15 -10.31 -12.16
C HIS A 109 -14.45 -10.09 -11.34
N PRO A 110 -14.52 -9.02 -10.51
CA PRO A 110 -15.73 -8.73 -9.76
C PRO A 110 -16.94 -8.61 -10.68
N LEU A 111 -18.09 -9.14 -10.26
CA LEU A 111 -19.34 -8.80 -10.89
C LEU A 111 -19.54 -7.29 -10.69
N GLY A 112 -19.66 -6.54 -11.79
CA GLY A 112 -20.02 -5.14 -11.71
C GLY A 112 -21.27 -5.01 -10.85
N GLN A 113 -21.25 -4.12 -9.86
CA GLN A 113 -22.44 -3.83 -9.07
C GLN A 113 -23.48 -3.24 -10.02
N VAL A 114 -24.41 -4.07 -10.49
CA VAL A 114 -25.60 -3.59 -11.19
C VAL A 114 -26.48 -2.99 -10.12
N GLY A 115 -26.46 -1.65 -10.05
CA GLY A 115 -27.38 -0.86 -9.24
C GLY A 115 -28.79 -0.88 -9.82
#